data_AF-A0A7X6P5M7-F1
#
_entry.id   AF-A0A7X6P5M7-F1
#
_cell.length_a   1.000
_cell.length_b   1.000
_cell.length_c   1.000
_cell.angle_alpha   90.00
_cell.angle_beta   90.00
_cell.angle_gamma   90.00
#
_symmetry.space_group_name_H-M   'P 1'
#
loop_
_entity.id
_entity.type
_entity.pdbx_description
1 polymer ?
#
loop_
_entity_poly.entity_id
_entity_poly.type
_entity_poly.pdbx_seq_one_letter_code
_entity_poly.pdbx_strand_id
1 'polypeptide(L)'
;MESIPIIDLAEPDDAKVAAQIDAACRAHGFFVVINHGVEQALLEQLDAVSREFFALADDEKARISMERGGIAWRGWFPLGGELTSGVADHKEGIYFGTELPAGDRRPMHGPNLFPERPAAMRAVVLA
;
A
#
# COMPACT_ATOMS: atom_id res chain seq x y z
N MET A 1 -3.51 -14.78 27.52
CA MET A 1 -3.66 -14.03 26.25
C MET A 1 -2.79 -14.76 25.25
N GLU A 2 -3.39 -15.27 24.17
CA GLU A 2 -2.59 -15.83 23.07
C GLU A 2 -1.86 -14.68 22.37
N SER A 3 -0.56 -14.85 22.13
CA SER A 3 0.25 -13.90 21.36
C SER A 3 -0.05 -14.04 19.87
N ILE A 4 0.05 -12.93 19.13
CA ILE A 4 -0.06 -12.94 17.67
C ILE A 4 1.05 -13.84 17.09
N PRO A 5 0.73 -14.80 16.19
CA PRO A 5 1.75 -15.64 15.58
C PRO A 5 2.77 -14.81 14.80
N ILE A 6 4.06 -15.14 14.97
CA ILE A 6 5.16 -14.60 14.18
C ILE A 6 5.67 -15.74 13.29
N ILE A 7 5.67 -15.52 11.98
CA ILE A 7 6.08 -16.50 10.97
C ILE A 7 7.37 -16.01 10.32
N ASP A 8 8.40 -16.85 10.37
CA ASP A 8 9.70 -16.59 9.77
C ASP A 8 9.74 -17.17 8.35
N LEU A 9 9.85 -16.31 7.33
CA LEU A 9 9.93 -16.76 5.94
C LEU A 9 11.34 -17.20 5.50
N ALA A 10 12.34 -17.09 6.37
CA ALA A 10 13.66 -17.67 6.15
C ALA A 10 13.76 -19.13 6.63
N GLU A 11 12.68 -19.68 7.22
CA GLU A 11 12.60 -21.12 7.52
C GLU A 11 12.69 -21.94 6.21
N PRO A 12 13.68 -22.85 6.08
CA PRO A 12 13.90 -23.61 4.84
C PRO A 12 12.83 -24.68 4.55
N ASP A 13 12.02 -25.07 5.53
CA ASP A 13 10.92 -26.02 5.32
C ASP A 13 9.62 -25.30 4.94
N ASP A 14 9.38 -25.17 3.64
CA ASP A 14 8.16 -24.57 3.09
C ASP A 14 6.87 -25.21 3.63
N ALA A 15 6.87 -26.52 3.89
CA ALA A 15 5.67 -27.21 4.39
C ALA A 15 5.38 -26.80 5.84
N LYS A 16 6.42 -26.58 6.63
CA LYS A 16 6.30 -26.06 8.00
C LYS A 16 5.79 -24.62 8.02
N VAL A 17 6.34 -23.75 7.16
CA VAL A 17 5.87 -22.35 7.02
C VAL A 17 4.39 -22.34 6.60
N ALA A 18 4.01 -23.14 5.60
CA ALA A 18 2.63 -23.25 5.15
C ALA A 18 1.67 -23.73 6.26
N ALA A 19 2.09 -24.70 7.07
CA ALA A 19 1.30 -25.17 8.21
C ALA A 19 1.13 -24.10 9.29
N GLN A 20 2.16 -23.29 9.54
CA GLN A 20 2.08 -22.15 10.48
C GLN A 20 1.11 -21.07 9.96
N ILE A 21 1.15 -20.76 8.66
CA ILE A 21 0.22 -19.82 8.03
C ILE A 21 -1.21 -20.33 8.12
N ASP A 22 -1.48 -21.59 7.77
CA ASP A 22 -2.83 -22.19 7.87
C ASP A 22 -3.37 -22.11 9.30
N ALA A 23 -2.57 -22.49 10.29
CA ALA A 23 -2.95 -22.42 11.70
C ALA A 23 -3.26 -20.98 12.14
N ALA A 24 -2.41 -20.02 11.79
CA ALA A 24 -2.60 -18.61 12.14
C ALA A 24 -3.84 -18.00 11.49
N CYS A 25 -4.08 -18.30 10.21
CA CYS A 25 -5.28 -17.88 9.48
C CYS A 25 -6.56 -18.42 10.13
N ARG A 26 -6.58 -19.71 10.52
CA ARG A 26 -7.77 -20.32 11.15
C ARG A 26 -8.03 -19.83 12.58
N ALA A 27 -6.97 -19.60 13.35
CA ALA A 27 -7.09 -19.23 14.76
C ALA A 27 -7.30 -17.72 14.97
N HIS A 28 -6.58 -16.88 14.21
CA HIS A 28 -6.54 -15.43 14.43
C HIS A 28 -7.03 -14.61 13.23
N GLY A 29 -6.88 -15.14 12.01
CA GLY A 29 -7.15 -14.40 10.77
C GLY A 29 -6.05 -13.40 10.38
N PHE A 30 -4.95 -13.33 11.16
CA PHE A 30 -3.78 -12.50 10.89
C PHE A 30 -2.54 -13.05 11.61
N PHE A 31 -1.35 -12.63 11.16
CA PHE A 31 -0.05 -12.97 11.73
C PHE A 31 0.99 -11.90 11.36
N VAL A 32 2.12 -11.88 12.06
CA VAL A 32 3.29 -11.06 11.72
C VAL A 32 4.25 -11.91 10.91
N VAL A 33 4.88 -11.30 9.91
CA VAL A 33 5.93 -11.93 9.11
C VAL A 33 7.28 -11.29 9.43
N ILE A 34 8.32 -12.09 9.55
CA ILE A 34 9.72 -11.64 9.65
C ILE A 34 10.58 -12.31 8.57
N ASN A 35 11.77 -11.76 8.33
CA ASN A 35 12.75 -12.26 7.35
C ASN A 35 12.16 -12.48 5.94
N HIS A 36 11.24 -11.61 5.53
CA HIS A 36 10.54 -11.64 4.24
C HIS A 36 11.41 -11.26 3.02
N GLY A 37 12.68 -10.92 3.22
CA GLY A 37 13.60 -10.56 2.14
C GLY A 37 13.48 -9.13 1.61
N VAL A 38 12.39 -8.41 1.88
CA VAL A 38 12.30 -6.95 1.59
C VAL A 38 13.36 -6.18 2.37
N GLU A 39 14.14 -5.36 1.67
CA GLU A 39 15.23 -4.57 2.26
C GLU A 39 14.69 -3.52 3.24
N GLN A 40 15.28 -3.46 4.43
CA GLN A 40 14.91 -2.48 5.46
C GLN A 40 15.06 -1.02 4.96
N ALA A 41 16.09 -0.75 4.15
CA ALA A 41 16.32 0.57 3.56
C ALA A 41 15.18 1.01 2.63
N LEU A 42 14.56 0.07 1.89
CA LEU A 42 13.41 0.37 1.03
C LEU A 42 12.20 0.77 1.88
N LEU A 43 11.95 0.06 2.99
CA LEU A 43 10.85 0.37 3.91
C LEU A 43 11.01 1.75 4.54
N GLU A 44 12.23 2.08 4.98
CA GLU A 44 12.56 3.39 5.56
C GLU A 44 12.42 4.52 4.54
N GLN A 45 12.87 4.30 3.30
CA GLN A 45 12.69 5.26 2.21
C GLN A 45 11.21 5.47 1.90
N LEU A 46 10.41 4.38 1.83
CA LEU A 46 8.98 4.45 1.56
C LEU A 46 8.24 5.25 2.64
N ASP A 47 8.53 5.00 3.93
CA ASP A 47 7.97 5.77 5.04
C ASP A 47 8.37 7.26 4.94
N ALA A 48 9.64 7.55 4.68
CA ALA A 48 10.14 8.92 4.56
C ALA A 48 9.47 9.71 3.42
N VAL A 49 9.41 9.14 2.21
CA VAL A 49 8.76 9.81 1.06
C VAL A 49 7.25 9.92 1.26
N SER A 50 6.61 8.94 1.92
CA SER A 50 5.19 9.03 2.26
C SER A 50 4.92 10.19 3.21
N ARG A 51 5.72 10.33 4.28
CA ARG A 51 5.60 11.45 5.22
C ARG A 51 5.83 12.79 4.55
N GLU A 52 6.83 12.90 3.67
CA GLU A 52 7.09 14.13 2.92
C GLU A 52 5.87 14.51 2.06
N PHE A 53 5.27 13.55 1.35
CA PHE A 53 4.07 13.81 0.56
C PHE A 53 2.89 14.27 1.41
N PHE A 54 2.58 13.56 2.50
CA PHE A 54 1.41 13.89 3.32
C PHE A 54 1.58 15.18 4.14
N ALA A 55 2.82 15.66 4.31
CA ALA A 55 3.11 16.97 4.89
C ALA A 55 2.87 18.15 3.92
N LEU A 56 2.64 17.89 2.63
CA LEU A 56 2.29 18.93 1.66
C LEU A 56 0.88 19.47 1.92
N ALA A 57 0.65 20.69 1.43
CA ALA A 57 -0.68 21.29 1.42
C ALA A 57 -1.64 20.48 0.52
N ASP A 58 -2.94 20.50 0.85
CA ASP A 58 -3.95 19.69 0.16
C ASP A 58 -4.07 20.01 -1.33
N ASP A 59 -3.78 21.25 -1.75
CA ASP A 59 -3.78 21.65 -3.16
C ASP A 59 -2.64 21.00 -3.97
N GLU A 60 -1.47 20.84 -3.35
CA GLU A 60 -0.35 20.10 -3.92
C GLU A 60 -0.69 18.61 -4.04
N LYS A 61 -1.27 18.01 -2.97
CA LYS A 61 -1.68 16.59 -2.96
C LYS A 61 -2.80 16.31 -3.96
N ALA A 62 -3.76 17.24 -4.10
CA ALA A 62 -4.89 17.15 -5.03
C ALA A 62 -4.49 17.12 -6.52
N ARG A 63 -3.24 17.45 -6.86
CA ARG A 63 -2.73 17.29 -8.23
C ARG A 63 -2.79 15.86 -8.72
N ILE A 64 -2.69 14.89 -7.80
CA ILE A 64 -2.87 13.46 -8.08
C ILE A 64 -4.18 12.91 -7.52
N SER A 65 -5.21 13.73 -7.34
CA SER A 65 -6.52 13.31 -6.83
C SER A 65 -7.08 12.08 -7.55
N MET A 66 -7.76 11.19 -6.82
CA MET A 66 -8.42 10.01 -7.36
C MET A 66 -9.45 10.32 -8.47
N GLU A 67 -10.03 11.52 -8.47
CA GLU A 67 -10.92 11.99 -9.55
C GLU A 67 -10.21 11.99 -10.93
N ARG A 68 -8.88 12.10 -10.93
CA ARG A 68 -8.03 12.04 -12.13
C ARG A 68 -7.62 10.62 -12.51
N GLY A 69 -7.83 9.65 -11.63
CA GLY A 69 -7.40 8.25 -11.79
C GLY A 69 -8.28 7.42 -12.74
N GLY A 70 -9.46 7.94 -13.09
CA GLY A 70 -10.37 7.29 -14.04
C GLY A 70 -10.69 5.83 -13.67
N ILE A 71 -10.78 4.97 -14.69
CA ILE A 71 -11.13 3.56 -14.49
C ILE A 71 -10.06 2.75 -13.75
N ALA A 72 -8.84 3.27 -13.61
CA ALA A 72 -7.73 2.58 -12.98
C ALA A 72 -7.77 2.68 -11.44
N TRP A 73 -8.57 3.60 -10.89
CA TRP A 73 -8.77 3.83 -9.46
C TRP A 73 -7.44 4.10 -8.71
N ARG A 74 -6.75 5.16 -9.13
CA ARG A 74 -5.42 5.57 -8.60
C ARG A 74 -5.45 7.00 -8.11
N GLY A 75 -4.55 7.34 -7.19
CA GLY A 75 -4.33 8.71 -6.74
C GLY A 75 -4.71 8.96 -5.29
N TRP A 76 -4.62 10.22 -4.88
CA TRP A 76 -4.83 10.69 -3.52
C TRP A 76 -6.30 10.99 -3.20
N PHE A 77 -6.72 10.69 -1.97
CA PHE A 77 -7.98 11.13 -1.39
C PHE A 77 -7.76 11.88 -0.07
N PRO A 78 -8.53 12.95 0.21
CA PRO A 78 -8.42 13.72 1.43
C PRO A 78 -9.04 13.00 2.64
N LEU A 79 -8.84 13.58 3.84
CA LEU A 79 -9.59 13.19 5.04
C LEU A 79 -11.10 13.21 4.78
N GLY A 80 -11.78 12.12 5.16
CA GLY A 80 -13.20 11.94 4.90
C GLY A 80 -13.58 11.72 3.43
N GLY A 81 -12.60 11.57 2.53
CA GLY A 81 -12.80 11.26 1.12
C GLY A 81 -13.27 9.81 0.87
N GLU A 82 -13.11 8.93 1.86
CA GLU A 82 -13.55 7.53 1.81
C GLU A 82 -14.57 7.26 2.93
N LEU A 83 -15.53 6.40 2.64
CA LEU A 83 -16.61 6.03 3.57
C LEU A 83 -16.58 4.53 3.86
N THR A 84 -16.55 4.15 5.14
CA THR A 84 -16.77 2.78 5.59
C THR A 84 -18.15 2.67 6.24
N SER A 85 -19.03 1.82 5.68
CA SER A 85 -20.42 1.69 6.15
C SER A 85 -21.19 3.04 6.21
N GLY A 86 -20.85 3.96 5.30
CA GLY A 86 -21.44 5.30 5.24
C GLY A 86 -20.85 6.31 6.23
N VAL A 87 -19.85 5.90 7.03
CA VAL A 87 -19.13 6.77 7.97
C VAL A 87 -17.82 7.21 7.34
N ALA A 88 -17.51 8.50 7.41
CA ALA A 88 -16.26 9.04 6.89
C ALA A 88 -15.05 8.47 7.64
N ASP A 89 -14.09 7.94 6.89
CA ASP A 89 -12.84 7.46 7.46
C ASP A 89 -11.95 8.65 7.86
N HIS A 90 -11.32 8.56 9.03
CA HIS A 90 -10.37 9.57 9.51
C HIS A 90 -8.95 9.29 9.00
N LYS A 91 -8.82 9.22 7.68
CA LYS A 91 -7.53 9.08 6.98
C LYS A 91 -7.57 9.80 5.63
N GLU A 92 -6.42 10.29 5.23
CA GLU A 92 -6.10 10.51 3.81
C GLU A 92 -5.26 9.32 3.32
N GLY A 93 -5.07 9.22 2.00
CA GLY A 93 -4.24 8.15 1.45
C GLY A 93 -4.02 8.28 -0.05
N ILE A 94 -3.16 7.42 -0.58
CA ILE A 94 -2.89 7.31 -2.01
C ILE A 94 -3.12 5.87 -2.44
N TYR A 95 -3.90 5.67 -3.50
CA TYR A 95 -4.04 4.38 -4.15
C TYR A 95 -3.04 4.22 -5.28
N PHE A 96 -2.20 3.20 -5.15
CA PHE A 96 -1.40 2.64 -6.23
C PHE A 96 -1.93 1.27 -6.63
N GLY A 97 -1.58 0.84 -7.84
CA GLY A 97 -1.76 -0.52 -8.33
C GLY A 97 -0.60 -0.90 -9.23
N THR A 98 -0.72 -2.03 -9.93
CA THR A 98 0.26 -2.41 -10.95
C THR A 98 0.43 -1.28 -11.96
N GLU A 99 1.67 -0.85 -12.18
CA GLU A 99 2.01 0.16 -13.19
C GLU A 99 1.81 -0.45 -14.59
N LEU A 100 0.81 0.05 -15.30
CA LEU A 100 0.47 -0.39 -16.64
C LEU A 100 0.44 0.80 -17.60
N PRO A 101 0.75 0.60 -18.89
CA PRO A 101 0.59 1.67 -19.88
C PRO A 101 -0.89 2.08 -20.01
N ALA A 102 -1.12 3.30 -20.50
CA ALA A 102 -2.46 3.75 -20.85
C ALA A 102 -3.04 2.92 -22.02
N GLY A 103 -4.38 2.85 -22.09
CA GLY A 103 -5.10 2.25 -23.21
C GLY A 103 -5.83 0.93 -22.89
N ASP A 104 -5.47 0.26 -21.79
CA ASP A 104 -6.30 -0.83 -21.27
C ASP A 104 -7.62 -0.27 -20.74
N ARG A 105 -8.73 -0.88 -21.16
CA ARG A 105 -10.09 -0.42 -20.84
C ARG A 105 -10.73 -1.22 -19.71
N ARG A 106 -10.04 -2.22 -19.17
CA ARG A 106 -10.51 -2.98 -18.02
C ARG A 106 -10.48 -2.09 -16.77
N PRO A 107 -11.52 -2.08 -15.93
CA PRO A 107 -11.45 -1.44 -14.62
C PRO A 107 -10.22 -1.91 -13.85
N MET A 108 -9.67 -1.05 -12.99
CA MET A 108 -8.44 -1.27 -12.20
C MET A 108 -7.13 -1.30 -12.98
N HIS A 109 -7.17 -1.22 -14.32
CA HIS A 109 -5.98 -1.26 -15.17
C HIS A 109 -5.65 0.12 -15.73
N GLY A 110 -4.38 0.51 -15.65
CA GLY A 110 -3.87 1.78 -16.16
C GLY A 110 -2.64 2.26 -15.39
N PRO A 111 -2.12 3.45 -15.73
CA PRO A 111 -0.96 4.04 -15.07
C PRO A 111 -1.30 4.55 -13.67
N ASN A 112 -0.33 4.53 -12.77
CA ASN A 112 -0.44 5.21 -11.49
C ASN A 112 -0.34 6.73 -11.63
N LEU A 113 -0.89 7.45 -10.66
CA LEU A 113 -0.69 8.90 -10.52
C LEU A 113 0.41 9.15 -9.48
N PHE A 114 1.63 9.42 -9.96
CA PHE A 114 2.75 9.77 -9.09
C PHE A 114 2.86 11.28 -8.88
N PRO A 115 3.13 11.75 -7.65
CA PRO A 115 3.29 13.16 -7.38
C PRO A 115 4.64 13.67 -7.92
N GLU A 116 4.70 14.96 -8.24
CA GLU A 116 5.98 15.62 -8.57
C GLU A 116 6.89 15.75 -7.35
N ARG A 117 6.30 15.84 -6.15
CA ARG A 117 6.98 15.97 -4.87
C ARG A 117 6.39 14.98 -3.86
N PRO A 118 7.20 14.15 -3.20
CA PRO A 118 8.62 13.92 -3.48
C PRO A 118 8.82 13.19 -4.81
N ALA A 119 9.79 13.63 -5.61
CA ALA A 119 10.10 13.02 -6.90
C ALA A 119 10.54 11.55 -6.80
N ALA A 120 11.06 11.15 -5.63
CA ALA A 120 11.49 9.78 -5.34
C ALA A 120 10.32 8.79 -5.19
N MET A 121 9.09 9.26 -4.95
CA MET A 121 7.92 8.40 -4.69
C MET A 121 7.76 7.30 -5.74
N ARG A 122 7.89 7.66 -7.03
CA ARG A 122 7.75 6.71 -8.14
C ARG A 122 8.78 5.59 -8.09
N ALA A 123 10.04 5.94 -7.87
CA ALA A 123 11.11 4.96 -7.86
C ALA A 123 10.97 3.99 -6.67
N VAL A 124 10.61 4.51 -5.50
CA VAL A 124 10.47 3.73 -4.26
C VAL A 124 9.25 2.81 -4.30
N VAL A 125 8.11 3.26 -4.84
CA VAL A 125 6.90 2.43 -4.95
C VAL A 125 7.02 1.31 -6.00
N LEU A 126 7.86 1.49 -7.02
CA LEU A 126 8.05 0.53 -8.12
C LEU A 126 9.30 -0.35 -7.97
N ALA A 127 10.04 -0.21 -6.86
CA ALA A 127 11.20 -1.05 -6.54
C ALA A 127 10.78 -2.47 -6.17
#